data_AF-A0A058Z8X0-F1
#
_entry.id   AF-A0A058Z8X0-F1
#
_cell.length_a   1.000
_cell.length_b   1.000
_cell.length_c   1.000
_cell.angle_alpha   90.00
_cell.angle_beta   90.00
_cell.angle_gamma   90.00
#
_symmetry.space_group_name_H-M   'P 1'
#
loop_
_entity.id
_entity.type
_entity.pdbx_description
1 polymer ?
#
loop_
_entity_poly.entity_id
_entity_poly.type
_entity_poly.pdbx_seq_one_letter_code
_entity_poly.pdbx_strand_id
1 'polypeptide(L)'
;MGAIFSRRSSGSPSSPNPNATITEHDRAVLNLKNQRDRLQKYERQLEALTAKEIEAAKTLLQQGDKKRALMCMKRKKLRERDLANITGLLDNVHHTISTLEFAKVQVDVVSSLKDGSEALKRLNDLMNIDKVDLIMADTAEAIAYQNGATNARPV
;
A
#
# COMPACT_ATOMS: atom_id res chain seq x y z
N MET A 1 18.33 60.63 -8.19
CA MET A 1 17.95 60.79 -6.78
C MET A 1 16.73 59.89 -6.56
N GLY A 2 16.90 58.69 -6.05
CA GLY A 2 16.88 58.37 -4.62
C GLY A 2 16.17 57.00 -4.55
N ALA A 3 16.87 55.95 -4.16
CA ALA A 3 17.12 55.58 -2.78
C ALA A 3 16.10 54.50 -2.34
N ILE A 4 16.63 53.27 -2.18
CA ILE A 4 16.44 52.37 -1.02
C ILE A 4 15.01 52.18 -0.49
N PHE A 5 14.50 50.94 -0.47
CA PHE A 5 14.14 50.25 0.78
C PHE A 5 13.76 48.76 0.59
N SER A 6 14.35 47.94 1.46
CA SER A 6 13.86 46.67 2.02
C SER A 6 13.80 45.40 1.16
N ARG A 7 14.94 44.70 1.20
CA ARG A 7 15.12 43.26 1.02
C ARG A 7 14.14 42.48 1.92
N ARG A 8 13.02 42.00 1.37
CA ARG A 8 12.20 40.95 2.01
C ARG A 8 12.99 39.64 1.97
N SER A 9 13.29 39.12 3.15
CA SER A 9 13.76 37.77 3.41
C SER A 9 12.91 36.76 2.61
N SER A 10 13.47 36.26 1.51
CA SER A 10 12.95 35.09 0.82
C SER A 10 13.32 33.89 1.67
N GLY A 11 12.36 33.42 2.48
CA GLY A 11 12.42 32.08 3.05
C GLY A 11 12.72 31.11 1.92
N SER A 12 13.83 30.39 2.05
CA SER A 12 14.25 29.39 1.07
C SER A 12 13.10 28.42 0.83
N PRO A 13 12.71 28.13 -0.42
CA PRO A 13 11.89 26.97 -0.68
C PRO A 13 12.69 25.77 -0.18
N SER A 14 12.16 25.06 0.81
CA SER A 14 12.73 23.81 1.30
C SER A 14 12.91 22.90 0.09
N SER A 15 14.18 22.60 -0.24
CA SER A 15 14.53 21.71 -1.33
C SER A 15 13.73 20.42 -1.23
N PRO A 16 13.06 19.95 -2.30
CA PRO A 16 12.44 18.64 -2.29
C PRO A 16 13.55 17.62 -2.03
N ASN A 17 13.35 16.82 -0.99
CA ASN A 17 14.31 15.83 -0.52
C ASN A 17 14.58 14.81 -1.66
N PRO A 18 15.80 14.73 -2.23
CA PRO A 18 16.07 13.92 -3.42
C PRO A 18 16.05 12.41 -3.18
N ASN A 19 15.85 11.97 -1.92
CA ASN A 19 15.92 10.57 -1.49
C ASN A 19 14.56 9.92 -1.22
N ALA A 20 13.44 10.56 -1.56
CA ALA A 20 12.17 9.84 -1.64
C ALA A 20 12.18 9.02 -2.95
N THR A 21 12.90 7.90 -2.97
CA THR A 21 12.88 6.96 -4.08
C THR A 21 11.46 6.44 -4.22
N ILE A 22 10.72 6.97 -5.19
CA ILE A 22 9.34 6.56 -5.48
C ILE A 22 9.35 5.05 -5.71
N THR A 23 8.73 4.31 -4.79
CA THR A 23 8.68 2.85 -4.86
C THR A 23 7.82 2.44 -6.06
N GLU A 24 8.06 1.27 -6.64
CA GLU A 24 7.18 0.72 -7.69
C GLU A 24 5.73 0.63 -7.21
N HIS A 25 5.54 0.30 -5.93
CA HIS A 25 4.25 0.35 -5.24
C HIS A 25 3.58 1.74 -5.33
N ASP A 26 4.32 2.81 -5.02
CA ASP A 26 3.79 4.18 -5.04
C ASP A 26 3.39 4.61 -6.45
N ARG A 27 4.15 4.17 -7.47
CA ARG A 27 3.78 4.38 -8.89
C ARG A 27 2.51 3.62 -9.26
N ALA A 28 2.37 2.38 -8.81
CA ALA A 28 1.17 1.58 -9.06
C ALA A 28 -0.08 2.21 -8.40
N VAL A 29 0.02 2.63 -7.13
CA VAL A 29 -1.06 3.35 -6.43
C VAL A 29 -1.43 4.62 -7.17
N LEU A 30 -0.45 5.42 -7.60
CA LEU A 30 -0.70 6.66 -8.33
C LEU A 30 -1.43 6.39 -9.65
N ASN A 31 -1.02 5.37 -10.40
CA ASN A 31 -1.67 5.00 -11.65
C ASN A 31 -3.13 4.57 -11.44
N LEU A 32 -3.41 3.77 -10.40
CA LEU A 32 -4.77 3.37 -10.05
C LEU A 32 -5.64 4.56 -9.61
N LYS A 33 -5.08 5.49 -8.82
CA LYS A 33 -5.77 6.73 -8.44
C LYS A 33 -6.08 7.61 -9.66
N ASN A 34 -5.13 7.75 -10.58
CA ASN A 34 -5.37 8.45 -11.84
C ASN A 34 -6.47 7.79 -12.68
N GLN A 35 -6.53 6.45 -12.71
CA GLN A 35 -7.60 5.72 -13.39
C GLN A 35 -8.96 5.96 -12.74
N ARG A 36 -9.04 5.89 -11.40
CA ARG A 36 -10.26 6.22 -10.64
C ARG A 36 -10.76 7.61 -10.98
N ASP A 37 -9.89 8.61 -10.95
CA ASP A 37 -10.27 10.01 -11.18
C ASP A 37 -10.76 10.23 -12.63
N ARG A 38 -10.18 9.51 -13.60
CA ARG A 38 -10.66 9.49 -14.99
C ARG A 38 -12.05 8.87 -15.11
N LEU A 39 -12.29 7.74 -14.45
CA LEU A 39 -13.60 7.07 -14.42
C LEU A 39 -14.66 7.97 -13.79
N GLN A 40 -14.38 8.61 -12.64
CA GLN A 40 -15.28 9.57 -11.99
C GLN A 40 -15.56 10.82 -12.84
N LYS A 41 -14.58 11.28 -13.63
CA LYS A 41 -14.81 12.37 -14.57
C LYS A 41 -15.74 11.93 -15.70
N TYR A 42 -15.55 10.72 -16.22
CA TYR A 42 -16.38 10.17 -17.28
C TYR A 42 -17.82 9.89 -16.82
N GLU A 43 -18.00 9.37 -15.60
CA GLU A 43 -19.29 9.21 -14.92
C GLU A 43 -20.07 10.53 -14.89
N ARG A 44 -19.47 11.60 -14.35
CA ARG A 44 -20.09 12.94 -14.30
C ARG A 44 -20.47 13.48 -15.67
N GLN A 45 -19.66 13.22 -16.69
CA GLN A 45 -19.96 13.62 -18.06
C GLN A 45 -21.18 12.84 -18.61
N LEU A 46 -21.24 11.53 -18.37
CA LEU A 46 -22.36 10.67 -18.76
C LEU A 46 -23.66 11.06 -18.05
N GLU A 47 -23.61 11.39 -16.77
CA GLU A 47 -24.77 11.88 -16.00
C GLU A 47 -25.30 13.20 -16.59
N ALA A 48 -24.41 14.16 -16.85
CA ALA A 48 -24.79 15.44 -17.46
C ALA A 48 -25.41 15.27 -18.85
N LEU A 49 -24.88 14.33 -19.66
CA LEU A 49 -25.47 13.99 -20.96
C LEU A 49 -26.83 13.30 -20.81
N THR A 50 -27.00 12.47 -19.79
CA THR A 50 -28.25 11.76 -19.50
C THR A 50 -29.33 12.71 -18.98
N ALA A 51 -28.97 13.77 -18.25
CA ALA A 51 -29.91 14.82 -17.87
C ALA A 51 -30.43 15.58 -19.11
N LYS A 52 -29.53 16.00 -20.02
CA LYS A 52 -29.87 16.68 -21.28
C LYS A 52 -30.75 15.81 -22.19
N GLU A 53 -30.33 14.58 -22.41
CA GLU A 53 -31.20 13.40 -22.40
C GLU A 53 -32.71 13.55 -22.21
N ILE A 54 -33.03 13.58 -20.93
CA ILE A 54 -34.35 13.55 -20.35
C ILE A 54 -35.09 14.84 -20.67
N GLU A 55 -34.41 15.98 -20.63
CA GLU A 55 -34.98 17.27 -21.02
C GLU A 55 -35.39 17.27 -22.49
N ALA A 56 -34.51 16.83 -23.40
CA ALA A 56 -34.82 16.70 -24.82
C ALA A 56 -35.97 15.72 -25.07
N ALA A 57 -36.05 14.62 -24.33
CA ALA A 57 -37.17 13.69 -24.44
C ALA A 57 -38.49 14.33 -23.95
N LYS A 58 -38.46 15.13 -22.88
CA LYS A 58 -39.64 15.85 -22.36
C LYS A 58 -40.15 16.89 -23.37
N THR A 59 -39.26 17.67 -23.99
CA THR A 59 -39.66 18.67 -24.99
C THR A 59 -40.24 18.02 -26.25
N LEU A 60 -39.67 16.92 -26.73
CA LEU A 60 -40.21 16.16 -27.85
C LEU A 60 -41.58 15.55 -27.56
N LEU A 61 -41.84 15.12 -26.31
CA LEU A 61 -43.17 14.66 -25.91
C LEU A 61 -44.20 15.80 -25.91
N GLN A 62 -43.82 17.00 -25.47
CA GLN A 62 -44.69 18.18 -25.54
C GLN A 62 -45.01 18.59 -26.97
N GLN A 63 -44.06 18.39 -27.90
CA GLN A 63 -44.24 18.65 -29.34
C GLN A 63 -45.06 17.55 -30.06
N GLY A 64 -45.43 16.46 -29.37
CA GLY A 64 -46.18 15.34 -29.95
C GLY A 64 -45.33 14.33 -30.73
N ASP A 65 -44.02 14.52 -30.79
CA ASP A 65 -43.06 13.73 -31.58
C ASP A 65 -42.64 12.42 -30.85
N LYS A 66 -43.60 11.50 -30.70
CA LYS A 66 -43.43 10.24 -29.94
C LYS A 66 -42.27 9.36 -30.45
N LYS A 67 -42.04 9.30 -31.77
CA LYS A 67 -40.97 8.48 -32.37
C LYS A 67 -39.58 8.94 -31.93
N ARG A 68 -39.34 10.25 -31.92
CA ARG A 68 -38.07 10.85 -31.50
C ARG A 68 -37.87 10.74 -30.00
N ALA A 69 -38.92 10.98 -29.22
CA ALA A 69 -38.89 10.78 -27.77
C ALA A 69 -38.50 9.33 -27.40
N LEU A 70 -39.04 8.33 -28.09
CA LEU A 70 -38.68 6.92 -27.86
C LEU A 70 -37.22 6.61 -28.21
N MET A 71 -36.66 7.26 -29.24
CA MET A 71 -35.24 7.15 -29.57
C MET A 71 -34.35 7.75 -28.46
N CYS A 72 -34.71 8.91 -27.91
CA CYS A 72 -34.02 9.50 -26.76
C CYS A 72 -34.07 8.58 -25.53
N MET A 73 -35.22 7.97 -25.23
CA MET A 73 -35.35 7.03 -24.12
C MET A 73 -34.50 5.75 -24.31
N LYS A 74 -34.34 5.27 -25.55
CA LYS A 74 -33.41 4.15 -25.84
C LYS A 74 -31.95 4.54 -25.60
N ARG A 75 -31.54 5.74 -26.00
CA ARG A 75 -30.19 6.27 -25.76
C ARG A 75 -29.93 6.48 -24.26
N LYS A 76 -30.91 6.96 -23.51
CA LYS A 76 -30.87 7.00 -22.04
C LYS A 76 -30.60 5.61 -21.45
N LYS A 77 -31.38 4.60 -21.83
CA LYS A 77 -31.22 3.23 -21.30
C LYS A 77 -29.82 2.65 -21.58
N LEU A 78 -29.23 2.96 -22.73
CA LEU A 78 -27.87 2.55 -23.04
C LEU A 78 -26.86 3.22 -22.10
N ARG A 79 -26.97 4.53 -21.85
CA ARG A 79 -26.10 5.23 -20.90
C ARG A 79 -26.25 4.77 -19.46
N GLU A 80 -27.45 4.40 -19.04
CA GLU A 80 -27.66 3.81 -17.71
C GLU A 80 -26.91 2.48 -17.55
N ARG A 81 -26.84 1.67 -18.62
CA ARG A 81 -26.00 0.47 -18.64
C ARG A 81 -24.51 0.83 -18.56
N ASP A 82 -24.07 1.83 -19.32
CA ASP A 82 -22.67 2.26 -19.30
C ASP A 82 -22.28 2.83 -17.93
N LEU A 83 -23.18 3.55 -17.26
CA LEU A 83 -23.01 4.01 -15.88
C LEU A 83 -22.82 2.84 -14.92
N ALA A 84 -23.69 1.81 -14.99
CA ALA A 84 -23.55 0.62 -14.16
C ALA A 84 -22.21 -0.11 -14.38
N ASN A 85 -21.74 -0.17 -15.64
CA ASN A 85 -20.43 -0.73 -15.96
C ASN A 85 -19.29 0.10 -15.33
N ILE A 86 -19.37 1.43 -15.38
CA ILE A 86 -18.37 2.33 -14.79
C ILE A 86 -18.34 2.18 -13.27
N THR A 87 -19.50 2.08 -12.60
CA THR A 87 -19.57 1.82 -11.17
C THR A 87 -18.85 0.52 -10.82
N GLY A 88 -19.08 -0.57 -11.57
CA GLY A 88 -18.36 -1.82 -11.36
C GLY A 88 -16.84 -1.70 -11.59
N LEU A 89 -16.40 -0.91 -12.58
CA LEU A 89 -14.98 -0.63 -12.80
C LEU A 89 -14.38 0.18 -11.64
N LEU A 90 -15.09 1.15 -11.09
CA LEU A 90 -14.66 1.92 -9.92
C LEU A 90 -14.49 1.02 -8.70
N ASP A 91 -15.43 0.12 -8.45
CA ASP A 91 -15.35 -0.85 -7.35
C ASP A 91 -14.12 -1.76 -7.51
N ASN A 92 -13.84 -2.23 -8.73
CA ASN A 92 -12.65 -3.02 -9.03
C ASN A 92 -11.35 -2.24 -8.77
N VAL A 93 -11.30 -0.95 -9.16
CA VAL A 93 -10.13 -0.09 -8.90
C VAL A 93 -9.94 0.11 -7.40
N HIS A 94 -11.01 0.39 -6.65
CA HIS A 94 -10.96 0.51 -5.18
C HIS A 94 -10.47 -0.78 -4.53
N HIS A 95 -11.03 -1.93 -4.93
CA HIS A 95 -10.60 -3.23 -4.43
C HIS A 95 -9.12 -3.49 -4.70
N THR A 96 -8.64 -3.16 -5.91
CA THR A 96 -7.23 -3.35 -6.29
C THR A 96 -6.30 -2.47 -5.46
N ILE A 97 -6.69 -1.22 -5.19
CA ILE A 97 -5.92 -0.32 -4.31
C ILE A 97 -5.83 -0.90 -2.90
N SER A 98 -6.95 -1.32 -2.31
CA SER A 98 -6.98 -1.91 -0.96
C SER A 98 -6.13 -3.19 -0.87
N THR A 99 -6.22 -4.06 -1.89
CA THR A 99 -5.42 -5.29 -1.95
C THR A 99 -3.92 -4.97 -2.04
N LEU A 100 -3.55 -3.95 -2.81
CA LEU A 100 -2.16 -3.53 -2.96
C LEU A 100 -1.62 -2.92 -1.65
N GLU A 101 -2.41 -2.11 -0.96
CA GLU A 101 -2.10 -1.60 0.38
C GLU A 101 -1.92 -2.73 1.41
N PHE A 102 -2.81 -3.73 1.37
CA PHE A 102 -2.68 -4.91 2.23
C PHE A 102 -1.44 -5.75 1.90
N ALA A 103 -1.07 -5.89 0.62
CA ALA A 103 0.15 -6.57 0.21
C ALA A 103 1.41 -5.88 0.75
N LYS A 104 1.43 -4.54 0.84
CA LYS A 104 2.53 -3.80 1.48
C LYS A 104 2.67 -4.17 2.96
N VAL A 105 1.56 -4.19 3.69
CA VAL A 105 1.57 -4.63 5.10
C VAL A 105 2.07 -6.07 5.25
N GLN A 106 1.68 -6.97 4.35
CA GLN A 106 2.19 -8.35 4.36
C GLN A 106 3.70 -8.41 4.18
N VAL A 107 4.28 -7.62 3.28
CA VAL A 107 5.73 -7.54 3.09
C VAL A 107 6.41 -7.07 4.38
N ASP A 108 5.87 -6.04 5.03
CA ASP A 108 6.42 -5.51 6.29
C ASP A 108 6.39 -6.57 7.41
N VAL A 109 5.29 -7.33 7.53
CA VAL A 109 5.18 -8.43 8.50
C VAL A 109 6.19 -9.53 8.22
N VAL A 110 6.34 -9.94 6.96
CA VAL A 110 7.32 -10.97 6.57
C VAL A 110 8.75 -10.51 6.87
N SER A 111 9.07 -9.23 6.63
CA SER A 111 10.38 -8.67 6.98
C SER A 111 10.64 -8.72 8.49
N SER A 112 9.64 -8.37 9.31
CA SER A 112 9.72 -8.41 10.76
C SER A 112 9.89 -9.84 11.30
N LEU A 113 9.22 -10.82 10.69
CA LEU A 113 9.39 -12.23 11.02
C LEU A 113 10.80 -12.75 10.69
N LYS A 114 11.39 -12.28 9.59
CA LYS A 114 12.77 -12.60 9.22
C LYS A 114 13.74 -12.06 10.26
N ASP A 115 13.60 -10.81 10.65
CA ASP A 115 14.46 -10.18 11.67
C ASP A 115 14.33 -10.89 13.02
N GLY A 116 13.10 -11.25 13.42
CA GLY A 116 12.86 -12.06 14.62
C GLY A 116 13.50 -13.45 14.55
N SER A 117 13.45 -14.11 13.39
CA SER A 117 14.13 -15.40 13.16
C SER A 117 15.64 -15.28 13.26
N GLU A 118 16.24 -14.22 12.70
CA GLU A 118 17.67 -13.95 12.82
C GLU A 118 18.07 -13.66 14.27
N ALA A 119 17.28 -12.90 15.02
CA ALA A 119 17.52 -12.66 16.44
C ALA A 119 17.46 -13.96 17.27
N LEU A 120 16.48 -14.82 16.99
CA LEU A 120 16.36 -16.14 17.63
C LEU A 120 17.55 -17.04 17.32
N LYS A 121 18.05 -17.04 16.07
CA LYS A 121 19.26 -17.79 15.70
C LYS A 121 20.47 -17.33 16.50
N ARG A 122 20.70 -16.01 16.58
CA ARG A 122 21.79 -15.44 17.38
C ARG A 122 21.68 -15.83 18.87
N LEU A 123 20.49 -15.76 19.44
CA LEU A 123 20.25 -16.17 20.83
C LEU A 123 20.55 -17.67 21.03
N ASN A 124 20.12 -18.51 20.09
CA ASN A 124 20.36 -19.95 20.15
C ASN A 124 21.85 -20.30 20.01
N ASP A 125 22.58 -19.58 19.15
CA ASP A 125 24.03 -19.75 18.98
C ASP A 125 24.79 -19.40 20.27
N LEU A 126 24.42 -18.30 20.94
CA LEU A 126 24.97 -17.90 22.24
C LEU A 126 24.69 -18.96 23.32
N MET A 127 23.43 -19.42 23.43
CA MET A 127 23.08 -20.46 24.41
C MET A 127 23.82 -21.78 24.19
N ASN A 128 24.16 -22.13 22.95
CA ASN A 128 24.91 -23.36 22.67
C ASN A 128 26.38 -23.23 23.11
N ILE A 129 27.00 -22.06 22.91
CA ILE A 129 28.37 -21.78 23.37
C ILE A 129 28.43 -21.85 24.91
N ASP A 130 27.52 -21.17 25.61
CA ASP A 130 27.48 -21.17 27.07
C ASP A 130 27.30 -22.60 27.63
N LYS A 131 26.48 -23.43 26.97
CA LYS A 131 26.30 -24.84 27.34
C LYS A 131 27.54 -25.68 27.09
N VAL A 132 28.29 -25.42 26.02
CA VAL A 132 29.56 -26.10 25.77
C VAL A 132 30.58 -25.77 26.85
N ASP A 133 30.72 -24.50 27.24
CA ASP A 133 31.64 -24.08 28.30
C ASP A 133 31.28 -24.73 29.65
N LEU A 134 29.98 -24.82 29.96
CA LEU A 134 29.51 -25.44 31.20
C LEU A 134 29.75 -26.96 31.22
N ILE A 135 29.54 -27.66 30.10
CA ILE A 135 29.87 -29.08 29.97
C ILE A 135 31.39 -29.31 30.05
N MET A 136 32.21 -28.42 29.47
CA MET A 136 33.67 -28.51 29.58
C MET A 136 34.15 -28.28 31.02
N ALA A 137 33.52 -27.38 31.77
CA ALA A 137 33.80 -27.18 33.19
C ALA A 137 33.41 -28.41 34.03
N ASP A 138 32.20 -28.93 33.85
CA ASP A 138 31.71 -30.12 34.58
C ASP A 138 32.57 -31.37 34.27
N THR A 139 33.00 -31.54 33.01
CA THR A 139 33.87 -32.66 32.63
C THR A 139 35.29 -32.49 33.16
N ALA A 140 35.85 -31.27 33.15
CA ALA A 140 37.13 -30.99 33.77
C ALA A 140 37.10 -31.25 35.28
N GLU A 141 36.03 -30.84 35.97
CA GLU A 141 35.82 -31.11 37.39
C GLU A 141 35.65 -32.61 37.68
N ALA A 142 34.87 -33.33 36.86
CA ALA A 142 34.70 -34.78 36.99
C ALA A 142 36.02 -35.56 36.77
N ILE A 143 36.84 -35.14 35.80
CA ILE A 143 38.17 -35.71 35.55
C ILE A 143 39.11 -35.40 36.73
N ALA A 144 39.10 -34.17 37.25
CA ALA A 144 39.88 -33.80 38.42
C ALA A 144 39.47 -34.60 39.67
N TYR A 145 38.18 -34.84 39.87
CA TYR A 145 37.67 -35.69 40.94
C TYR A 145 38.13 -37.15 40.80
N GLN A 146 38.04 -37.72 39.59
CA GLN A 146 38.53 -39.08 39.33
C GLN A 146 40.06 -39.19 39.55
N ASN A 147 40.83 -38.21 39.12
CA ASN A 147 42.29 -38.19 39.29
C ASN A 147 42.73 -37.90 40.73
N GLY A 148 41.96 -37.11 41.48
CA GLY A 148 42.17 -36.89 42.91
C GLY A 148 41.85 -38.13 43.75
N ALA A 149 40.81 -38.87 43.37
CA ALA A 149 40.42 -40.13 44.03
C ALA A 149 41.39 -41.28 43.74
N THR A 150 41.98 -41.35 42.53
CA THR A 150 42.99 -42.37 42.21
C THR A 150 44.33 -42.12 42.88
N ASN A 151 44.67 -40.87 43.22
CA ASN A 151 45.92 -40.51 43.90
C ASN A 151 45.82 -40.55 45.44
N ALA A 152 44.64 -40.79 46.02
CA ALA A 152 44.39 -40.80 47.46
C ALA A 152 44.40 -42.19 48.11
N ARG A 153 44.90 -43.23 47.41
CA ARG A 153 45.06 -44.57 47.99
C ARG A 153 46.54 -44.91 48.17
N PRO A 154 47.19 -44.51 49.28
CA PRO A 154 48.48 -45.08 49.66
C PRO A 154 48.24 -46.47 50.28
N VAL A 155 49.00 -47.44 49.76
CA VAL A 155 49.42 -48.75 50.33
C VAL A 155 48.45 -49.45 51.30
#